data_AF-A0A0A0JGJ0-F1
#
_entry.id   AF-A0A0A0JGJ0-F1
#
_cell.length_a   1.000
_cell.length_b   1.000
_cell.length_c   1.000
_cell.angle_alpha   90.00
_cell.angle_beta   90.00
_cell.angle_gamma   90.00
#
_symmetry.space_group_name_H-M   'P 1'
#
loop_
_entity.id
_entity.type
_entity.pdbx_description
1 polymer ?
#
loop_
_entity_poly.entity_id
_entity_poly.type
_entity_poly.pdbx_seq_one_letter_code
_entity_poly.pdbx_strand_id
1 'polypeptide(L)'
;MERALAELRRFFRAALVVPVPRDHTETDAAFRRRRIVAVATLAVGVVVNAWALRIPPGDRLFYVGTVVLALVWTVGAFLSGPLHLGRAHTRGGAAPSRAVVQSLVLGLMLLAVFLVGALVVARIPLLRGPVDGLLDHARFGSLAVVAVITALNGLAEELFYRGALFAAVGRRHAVLVTTIVYAVVSAAAGVPLLVLAAAILGAVVGLQRRVTGGILGPTITHLVWSLGMLFLLPQVLAAAG
;
A
#
# COMPACT_ATOMS: atom_id res chain seq x y z
N MET A 1 -1.87 -30.30 -13.69
CA MET A 1 -1.48 -29.68 -12.39
C MET A 1 -0.06 -29.11 -12.42
N GLU A 2 0.96 -29.89 -12.78
CA GLU A 2 2.37 -29.46 -12.72
C GLU A 2 2.71 -28.20 -13.54
N ARG A 3 2.19 -28.10 -14.78
CA ARG A 3 2.41 -26.91 -15.63
C ARG A 3 1.86 -25.62 -15.01
N ALA A 4 0.72 -25.70 -14.33
CA ALA A 4 0.11 -24.54 -13.66
C ALA A 4 0.92 -24.11 -12.43
N LEU A 5 1.40 -25.07 -11.63
CA LEU A 5 2.28 -24.79 -10.49
C LEU A 5 3.62 -24.20 -10.94
N ALA A 6 4.17 -24.69 -12.05
CA ALA A 6 5.40 -24.15 -12.62
C ALA A 6 5.23 -22.69 -13.06
N GLU A 7 4.11 -22.34 -13.69
CA GLU A 7 3.84 -20.96 -14.09
C GLU A 7 3.55 -20.03 -12.91
N LEU A 8 2.85 -20.53 -11.88
CA LEU A 8 2.64 -19.77 -10.65
C LEU A 8 3.97 -19.45 -9.95
N ARG A 9 4.88 -20.45 -9.87
CA ARG A 9 6.23 -20.25 -9.33
C ARG A 9 7.03 -19.25 -10.16
N ARG A 10 6.96 -19.33 -11.49
CA ARG A 10 7.63 -18.39 -12.40
C ARG A 10 7.11 -16.97 -12.20
N PHE A 11 5.80 -16.80 -12.09
CA PHE A 11 5.16 -15.53 -11.80
C PHE A 11 5.66 -14.91 -10.49
N PHE A 12 5.58 -15.64 -9.37
CA PHE A 12 6.04 -15.10 -8.09
C PHE A 12 7.53 -14.80 -8.06
N ARG A 13 8.34 -15.65 -8.72
CA ARG A 13 9.77 -15.42 -8.84
C ARG A 13 10.06 -14.12 -9.60
N ALA A 14 9.39 -13.91 -10.73
CA ALA A 14 9.49 -12.68 -11.51
C ALA A 14 8.94 -11.45 -10.77
N ALA A 15 7.92 -11.63 -9.94
CA ALA A 15 7.19 -10.53 -9.34
C ALA A 15 7.74 -10.03 -8.00
N LEU A 16 8.26 -10.95 -7.17
CA LEU A 16 8.58 -10.68 -5.76
C LEU A 16 10.00 -11.12 -5.35
N VAL A 17 10.68 -11.94 -6.16
CA VAL A 17 11.98 -12.52 -5.81
C VAL A 17 13.14 -11.96 -6.62
N VAL A 18 13.11 -12.08 -7.95
CA VAL A 18 14.26 -11.80 -8.84
C VAL A 18 14.22 -10.35 -9.32
N PRO A 19 15.14 -9.49 -8.88
CA PRO A 19 15.14 -8.09 -9.29
C PRO A 19 15.49 -7.91 -10.77
N VAL A 20 14.98 -6.84 -11.38
CA VAL A 20 15.52 -6.36 -12.66
C VAL A 20 16.82 -5.59 -12.42
N PRO A 21 17.82 -5.70 -13.31
CA PRO A 21 19.01 -4.84 -13.26
C PRO A 21 18.61 -3.36 -13.29
N ARG A 22 19.20 -2.57 -12.39
CA ARG A 22 18.94 -1.13 -12.27
C ARG A 22 20.09 -0.45 -11.55
N ASP A 23 20.37 0.79 -11.92
CA ASP A 23 21.30 1.65 -11.19
C ASP A 23 20.54 2.81 -10.54
N HIS A 24 20.35 2.71 -9.23
CA HIS A 24 19.85 3.79 -8.37
C HIS A 24 20.90 4.12 -7.31
N THR A 25 22.18 4.15 -7.69
CA THR A 25 23.22 4.68 -6.81
C THR A 25 23.04 6.19 -6.65
N GLU A 26 23.27 6.68 -5.44
CA GLU A 26 23.16 8.08 -5.09
C GLU A 26 24.37 8.47 -4.25
N THR A 27 24.73 9.74 -4.28
CA THR A 27 25.80 10.28 -3.43
C THR A 27 25.40 10.25 -1.95
N ASP A 28 26.37 10.22 -1.04
CA ASP A 28 26.11 10.22 0.40
C ASP A 28 25.30 11.44 0.86
N ALA A 29 25.50 12.59 0.22
CA ALA A 29 24.73 13.80 0.49
C ALA A 29 23.25 13.64 0.10
N ALA A 30 22.97 13.05 -1.07
CA ALA A 30 21.60 12.77 -1.50
C ALA A 30 20.93 11.74 -0.59
N PHE A 31 21.65 10.69 -0.19
CA PHE A 31 21.14 9.68 0.73
C PHE A 31 20.84 10.26 2.13
N ARG A 32 21.71 11.13 2.65
CA ARG A 32 21.48 11.86 3.91
C ARG A 32 20.23 12.73 3.82
N ARG A 33 20.07 13.49 2.73
CA ARG A 33 18.87 14.30 2.47
C ARG A 33 17.60 13.44 2.47
N ARG A 34 17.62 12.28 1.79
CA ARG A 34 16.48 11.35 1.79
C ARG A 34 16.06 10.94 3.19
N ARG A 35 17.02 10.58 4.05
CA ARG A 35 16.75 10.19 5.44
C ARG A 35 16.12 11.31 6.24
N ILE A 36 16.70 12.51 6.19
CA ILE A 36 16.18 13.67 6.93
C ILE A 36 14.75 13.97 6.50
N VAL A 37 14.49 14.09 5.19
CA VAL A 37 13.16 14.41 4.67
C VAL A 37 12.17 13.29 4.96
N ALA A 38 12.56 12.02 4.82
CA ALA A 38 11.67 10.89 5.10
C ALA A 38 11.27 10.83 6.59
N VAL A 39 12.21 11.04 7.51
CA VAL A 39 11.93 11.06 8.96
C VAL A 39 11.05 12.26 9.33
N ALA A 40 11.35 13.45 8.82
CA ALA A 40 10.54 14.64 9.06
C ALA A 40 9.10 14.47 8.53
N THR A 41 8.97 13.96 7.30
CA THR A 41 7.66 13.68 6.69
C THR A 41 6.90 12.63 7.49
N LEU A 42 7.57 11.56 7.94
CA LEU A 42 6.95 10.52 8.78
C LEU A 42 6.42 11.11 10.09
N ALA A 43 7.19 11.96 10.76
CA ALA A 43 6.77 12.62 12.00
C ALA A 43 5.52 13.49 11.77
N VAL A 44 5.52 14.34 10.74
CA VAL A 44 4.36 15.17 10.38
C VAL A 44 3.15 14.31 10.00
N GLY A 45 3.36 13.31 9.15
CA GLY A 45 2.30 12.41 8.70
C GLY A 45 1.68 11.61 9.84
N VAL A 46 2.46 11.16 10.83
CA VAL A 46 1.94 10.51 12.04
C VAL A 46 1.04 11.46 12.84
N VAL A 47 1.47 12.72 13.02
CA VAL A 47 0.66 13.73 13.75
C VAL A 47 -0.64 14.01 13.01
N VAL A 48 -0.58 14.23 11.69
CA VAL A 48 -1.77 14.48 10.86
C VAL A 48 -2.70 13.26 10.85
N ASN A 49 -2.17 12.04 10.75
CA ASN A 49 -2.95 10.81 10.81
C ASN A 49 -3.64 10.64 12.17
N ALA A 50 -2.91 10.87 13.27
CA ALA A 50 -3.47 10.79 14.62
C ALA A 50 -4.57 11.85 14.86
N TRP A 51 -4.44 13.04 14.27
CA TRP A 51 -5.49 14.05 14.28
C TRP A 51 -6.70 13.62 13.44
N ALA A 52 -6.48 13.14 12.21
CA ALA A 52 -7.55 12.73 11.30
C ALA A 52 -8.40 11.57 11.88
N LEU A 53 -7.76 10.62 12.58
CA LEU A 53 -8.43 9.48 13.21
C LEU A 53 -9.31 9.86 14.43
N ARG A 54 -9.17 11.07 14.98
CA ARG A 54 -10.04 11.58 16.06
C ARG A 54 -11.30 12.25 15.53
N ILE A 55 -11.38 12.45 14.21
CA ILE A 55 -12.53 13.10 13.58
C ILE A 55 -13.67 12.06 13.49
N PRO A 56 -14.89 12.37 13.98
CA PRO A 56 -16.01 11.43 13.94
C PRO A 56 -16.43 11.04 12.50
N PRO A 57 -16.90 9.78 12.28
CA PRO A 57 -17.51 9.39 11.02
C PRO A 57 -18.66 10.33 10.63
N GLY A 58 -18.72 10.75 9.36
CA GLY A 58 -19.75 11.65 8.84
C GLY A 58 -19.40 13.15 8.92
N ASP A 59 -18.34 13.53 9.64
CA ASP A 59 -17.80 14.89 9.61
C ASP A 59 -16.99 15.12 8.32
N ARG A 60 -17.31 16.20 7.59
CA ARG A 60 -16.60 16.59 6.36
C ARG A 60 -15.11 16.88 6.61
N LEU A 61 -14.74 17.24 7.84
CA LEU A 61 -13.35 17.47 8.22
C LEU A 61 -12.48 16.21 8.04
N PHE A 62 -13.07 15.00 8.10
CA PHE A 62 -12.36 13.75 7.85
C PHE A 62 -11.81 13.70 6.42
N TYR A 63 -12.60 14.14 5.43
CA TYR A 63 -12.15 14.22 4.04
C TYR A 63 -11.01 15.22 3.86
N VAL A 64 -11.08 16.36 4.55
CA VAL A 64 -10.00 17.34 4.55
C VAL A 64 -8.74 16.73 5.17
N GLY A 65 -8.86 16.06 6.32
CA GLY A 65 -7.71 15.48 7.00
C GLY A 65 -7.03 14.36 6.23
N THR A 66 -7.80 13.51 5.56
CA THR A 66 -7.26 12.45 4.68
C THR A 66 -6.61 13.04 3.42
N VAL A 67 -7.13 14.12 2.85
CA VAL A 67 -6.46 14.82 1.72
C VAL A 67 -5.18 15.51 2.18
N VAL A 68 -5.18 16.17 3.34
CA VAL A 68 -3.97 16.78 3.92
C VAL A 68 -2.91 15.72 4.19
N LEU A 69 -3.29 14.55 4.72
CA LEU A 69 -2.38 13.44 4.93
C LEU A 69 -1.76 12.95 3.61
N ALA A 70 -2.59 12.76 2.57
CA ALA A 70 -2.09 12.42 1.24
C ALA A 70 -1.10 13.47 0.71
N LEU A 71 -1.40 14.77 0.88
CA LEU A 71 -0.49 15.85 0.48
C LEU A 71 0.85 15.80 1.24
N VAL A 72 0.84 15.54 2.56
CA VAL A 72 2.07 15.40 3.35
C VAL A 72 2.95 14.28 2.78
N TRP A 73 2.35 13.11 2.51
CA TRP A 73 3.08 11.99 1.93
C TRP A 73 3.63 12.31 0.53
N THR A 74 2.80 12.88 -0.35
CA THR A 74 3.19 13.24 -1.72
C THR A 74 4.31 14.28 -1.72
N VAL A 75 4.14 15.40 -1.00
CA VAL A 75 5.13 16.48 -0.94
C VAL A 75 6.44 15.96 -0.34
N GLY A 76 6.38 15.24 0.78
CA GLY A 76 7.56 14.64 1.39
C GLY A 76 8.27 13.65 0.47
N ALA A 77 7.52 12.89 -0.35
CA ALA A 77 8.10 11.98 -1.32
C ALA A 77 8.92 12.70 -2.40
N PHE A 78 8.37 13.76 -2.99
CA PHE A 78 9.06 14.56 -4.01
C PHE A 78 10.20 15.41 -3.43
N LEU A 79 10.02 15.93 -2.21
CA LEU A 79 11.10 16.61 -1.49
C LEU A 79 12.23 15.65 -1.11
N SER A 80 11.98 14.35 -0.95
CA SER A 80 13.04 13.39 -0.59
C SER A 80 14.05 13.17 -1.72
N GLY A 81 13.59 13.09 -2.98
CA GLY A 81 14.44 12.88 -4.16
C GLY A 81 13.71 12.17 -5.31
N PRO A 82 14.40 11.80 -6.40
CA PRO A 82 13.76 11.24 -7.59
C PRO A 82 12.99 9.95 -7.30
N LEU A 83 11.81 9.83 -7.92
CA LEU A 83 10.94 8.66 -7.87
C LEU A 83 10.96 7.94 -9.21
N HIS A 84 11.13 6.62 -9.15
CA HIS A 84 11.26 5.79 -10.34
C HIS A 84 9.98 4.97 -10.54
N LEU A 85 9.51 4.88 -11.79
CA LEU A 85 8.37 4.02 -12.13
C LEU A 85 8.75 2.53 -12.18
N GLY A 86 10.03 2.22 -12.41
CA GLY A 86 10.55 0.85 -12.45
C GLY A 86 10.14 0.06 -13.68
N ARG A 87 10.63 -1.18 -13.73
CA ARG A 87 10.37 -2.15 -14.80
C ARG A 87 10.24 -3.56 -14.19
N ALA A 88 9.61 -4.49 -14.90
CA ALA A 88 9.46 -5.88 -14.47
C ALA A 88 9.91 -6.85 -15.57
N HIS A 89 10.31 -8.04 -15.14
CA HIS A 89 10.57 -9.17 -16.03
C HIS A 89 9.29 -9.54 -16.79
N THR A 90 9.40 -9.77 -18.10
CA THR A 90 8.29 -10.24 -18.92
C THR A 90 8.29 -11.76 -19.00
N ARG A 91 7.12 -12.33 -19.29
CA ARG A 91 6.97 -13.78 -19.48
C ARG A 91 7.89 -14.35 -20.56
N GLY A 92 8.11 -13.59 -21.64
CA GLY A 92 8.96 -13.99 -22.77
C GLY A 92 10.45 -13.72 -22.59
N GLY A 93 10.88 -13.08 -21.50
CA GLY A 93 12.29 -12.82 -21.19
C GLY A 93 13.02 -11.83 -22.11
N ALA A 94 12.41 -11.39 -23.21
CA ALA A 94 13.07 -10.59 -24.25
C ALA A 94 13.40 -9.15 -23.81
N ALA A 95 12.47 -8.47 -23.12
CA ALA A 95 12.68 -7.11 -22.63
C ALA A 95 11.88 -6.83 -21.35
N PRO A 96 12.40 -6.01 -20.43
CA PRO A 96 11.67 -5.61 -19.25
C PRO A 96 10.53 -4.63 -19.62
N SER A 97 9.34 -4.83 -19.06
CA SER A 97 8.14 -4.01 -19.34
C SER A 97 7.73 -3.16 -18.14
N ARG A 98 6.74 -2.29 -18.33
CA ARG A 98 6.04 -1.68 -17.19
C ARG A 98 5.25 -2.78 -16.49
N ALA A 99 5.43 -2.91 -15.18
CA ALA A 99 4.92 -4.02 -14.36
C ALA A 99 3.38 -4.12 -14.25
N VAL A 100 2.60 -3.50 -15.16
CA VAL A 100 1.16 -3.26 -15.05
C VAL A 100 0.38 -4.55 -14.85
N VAL A 101 0.44 -5.48 -15.81
CA VAL A 101 -0.34 -6.74 -15.76
C VAL A 101 0.02 -7.56 -14.52
N GLN A 102 1.31 -7.69 -14.23
CA GLN A 102 1.79 -8.42 -13.07
C GLN A 102 1.26 -7.81 -11.75
N SER A 103 1.17 -6.48 -11.70
CA SER A 103 0.71 -5.73 -10.53
C SER A 103 -0.81 -5.81 -10.36
N LEU A 104 -1.57 -5.81 -11.46
CA LEU A 104 -3.00 -6.08 -11.46
C LEU A 104 -3.29 -7.49 -10.92
N VAL A 105 -2.56 -8.50 -11.43
CA VAL A 105 -2.70 -9.89 -10.95
C VAL A 105 -2.36 -10.00 -9.47
N LEU A 106 -1.25 -9.41 -9.00
CA LEU A 106 -0.92 -9.38 -7.58
C LEU A 106 -1.99 -8.68 -6.73
N GLY A 107 -2.52 -7.54 -7.20
CA GLY A 107 -3.58 -6.80 -6.51
C GLY A 107 -4.87 -7.61 -6.39
N LEU A 108 -5.29 -8.28 -7.47
CA LEU A 108 -6.47 -9.15 -7.48
C LEU A 108 -6.29 -10.38 -6.59
N MET A 109 -5.11 -11.01 -6.60
CA MET A 109 -4.81 -12.13 -5.70
C MET A 109 -4.87 -11.69 -4.23
N LEU A 110 -4.28 -10.53 -3.92
CA LEU A 110 -4.31 -9.98 -2.56
C LEU A 110 -5.74 -9.65 -2.14
N LEU A 111 -6.51 -8.99 -3.01
CA LEU A 111 -7.93 -8.70 -2.78
C LEU A 111 -8.71 -9.99 -2.50
N ALA A 112 -8.55 -11.03 -3.32
CA ALA A 112 -9.22 -12.32 -3.12
C ALA A 112 -8.88 -12.95 -1.76
N VAL A 113 -7.61 -12.95 -1.36
CA VAL A 113 -7.19 -13.46 -0.03
C VAL A 113 -7.89 -12.70 1.09
N PHE A 114 -7.98 -11.37 0.99
CA PHE A 114 -8.63 -10.55 2.01
C PHE A 114 -10.15 -10.73 2.05
N LEU A 115 -10.80 -10.87 0.89
CA LEU A 115 -12.23 -11.14 0.82
C LEU A 115 -12.56 -12.54 1.38
N VAL A 116 -11.73 -13.55 1.13
CA VAL A 116 -11.86 -14.86 1.78
C VAL A 116 -11.67 -14.75 3.29
N GLY A 117 -10.68 -13.97 3.75
CA GLY A 117 -10.50 -13.67 5.16
C GLY A 117 -11.72 -12.96 5.78
N ALA A 118 -12.37 -12.07 5.02
CA ALA A 118 -13.57 -11.37 5.46
C ALA A 118 -14.75 -12.33 5.75
N LEU A 119 -14.85 -13.46 5.03
CA LEU A 119 -15.85 -14.50 5.34
C LEU A 119 -15.65 -15.10 6.74
N VAL A 120 -14.40 -15.23 7.19
CA VAL A 120 -14.08 -15.68 8.56
C VAL A 120 -14.37 -14.58 9.57
N VAL A 121 -13.94 -13.35 9.28
CA VAL A 121 -14.19 -12.17 10.13
C VAL A 121 -15.68 -11.96 10.36
N ALA A 122 -16.52 -12.14 9.34
CA ALA A 122 -17.97 -11.99 9.43
C ALA A 122 -18.62 -12.90 10.50
N ARG A 123 -17.97 -14.02 10.84
CA ARG A 123 -18.46 -15.01 11.82
C ARG A 123 -17.94 -14.79 13.23
N ILE A 124 -17.03 -13.83 13.43
CA ILE A 124 -16.39 -13.54 14.73
C ILE A 124 -16.70 -12.09 15.11
N PRO A 125 -17.70 -11.84 15.98
CA PRO A 125 -18.15 -10.47 16.32
C PRO A 125 -17.04 -9.54 16.81
N LEU A 126 -16.09 -10.08 17.59
CA LEU A 126 -14.93 -9.32 18.10
C LEU A 126 -14.04 -8.77 16.98
N LEU A 127 -14.00 -9.44 15.82
CA LEU A 127 -13.25 -9.00 14.64
C LEU A 127 -14.10 -8.13 13.71
N ARG A 128 -15.41 -8.39 13.61
CA ARG A 128 -16.34 -7.67 12.74
C ARG A 128 -16.61 -6.24 13.21
N GLY A 129 -16.88 -6.03 14.49
CA GLY A 129 -17.26 -4.71 15.04
C GLY A 129 -16.27 -3.58 14.70
N PRO A 130 -14.95 -3.75 14.91
CA PRO A 130 -13.96 -2.75 14.51
C PRO A 130 -13.91 -2.47 13.00
N VAL A 131 -14.22 -3.46 12.16
CA VAL A 131 -14.26 -3.30 10.70
C VAL A 131 -15.49 -2.52 10.27
N ASP A 132 -16.65 -2.79 10.88
CA ASP A 132 -17.88 -2.03 10.62
C ASP A 132 -17.71 -0.54 10.96
N GLY A 133 -17.09 -0.22 12.12
CA GLY A 133 -16.80 1.18 12.49
C GLY A 133 -15.85 1.90 11.53
N LEU A 134 -14.95 1.17 10.86
CA LEU A 134 -14.12 1.72 9.78
C LEU A 134 -14.97 2.02 8.54
N LEU A 135 -15.83 1.08 8.14
CA LEU A 135 -16.70 1.21 6.97
C LEU A 135 -17.74 2.32 7.12
N ASP A 136 -18.12 2.67 8.35
CA ASP A 136 -19.05 3.76 8.62
C ASP A 136 -18.56 5.12 8.07
N HIS A 137 -17.25 5.40 8.09
CA HIS A 137 -16.68 6.59 7.46
C HIS A 137 -16.94 6.66 5.94
N ALA A 138 -17.04 5.50 5.28
CA ALA A 138 -17.35 5.40 3.86
C ALA A 138 -18.87 5.46 3.59
N ARG A 139 -19.71 5.01 4.53
CA ARG A 139 -21.17 4.94 4.38
C ARG A 139 -21.85 6.30 4.46
N PHE A 140 -21.35 7.21 5.29
CA PHE A 140 -21.95 8.54 5.47
C PHE A 140 -21.57 9.55 4.37
N GLY A 141 -20.72 9.14 3.41
CA GLY A 141 -20.20 9.98 2.33
C GLY A 141 -20.71 9.65 0.94
N SER A 142 -20.42 10.53 -0.03
CA SER A 142 -20.51 10.15 -1.44
C SER A 142 -19.46 9.07 -1.74
N LEU A 143 -19.91 7.87 -2.10
CA LEU A 143 -19.03 6.74 -2.43
C LEU A 143 -18.00 7.11 -3.50
N ALA A 144 -18.38 7.94 -4.48
CA ALA A 144 -17.46 8.43 -5.51
C ALA A 144 -16.35 9.31 -4.92
N VAL A 145 -16.67 10.21 -4.00
CA VAL A 145 -15.68 11.06 -3.30
C VAL A 145 -14.75 10.20 -2.45
N VAL A 146 -15.31 9.26 -1.68
CA VAL A 146 -14.52 8.32 -0.86
C VAL A 146 -13.60 7.48 -1.72
N ALA A 147 -14.05 7.01 -2.89
CA ALA A 147 -13.22 6.25 -3.83
C ALA A 147 -12.07 7.08 -4.38
N VAL A 148 -12.30 8.34 -4.75
CA VAL A 148 -11.23 9.26 -5.19
C VAL A 148 -10.23 9.49 -4.06
N ILE A 149 -10.68 9.78 -2.84
CA ILE A 149 -9.80 9.98 -1.67
C ILE A 149 -9.02 8.70 -1.35
N THR A 150 -9.64 7.53 -1.44
CA THR A 150 -8.99 6.23 -1.26
C THR A 150 -7.89 6.01 -2.29
N ALA A 151 -8.16 6.31 -3.56
CA ALA A 151 -7.17 6.21 -4.62
C ALA A 151 -6.01 7.19 -4.41
N LEU A 152 -6.30 8.44 -4.03
CA LEU A 152 -5.28 9.44 -3.75
C LEU A 152 -4.40 9.04 -2.56
N ASN A 153 -4.98 8.52 -1.48
CA ASN A 153 -4.23 8.03 -0.34
C ASN A 153 -3.35 6.82 -0.70
N GLY A 154 -3.89 5.81 -1.38
CA GLY A 154 -3.10 4.65 -1.81
C GLY A 154 -1.93 5.04 -2.71
N LEU A 155 -2.13 6.01 -3.62
CA LEU A 155 -1.03 6.58 -4.42
C LEU A 155 -0.01 7.32 -3.55
N ALA A 156 -0.47 8.21 -2.66
CA ALA A 156 0.38 9.03 -1.81
C ALA A 156 1.23 8.18 -0.85
N GLU A 157 0.65 7.14 -0.28
CA GLU A 157 1.35 6.17 0.56
C GLU A 157 2.44 5.45 -0.24
N GLU A 158 2.17 4.99 -1.46
CA GLU A 158 3.21 4.31 -2.25
C GLU A 158 4.33 5.26 -2.73
N LEU A 159 3.99 6.53 -3.02
CA LEU A 159 4.98 7.59 -3.27
C LEU A 159 5.92 7.74 -2.06
N PHE A 160 5.37 7.78 -0.84
CA PHE A 160 6.16 7.96 0.37
C PHE A 160 6.86 6.67 0.83
N TYR A 161 6.11 5.63 1.18
CA TYR A 161 6.63 4.40 1.77
C TYR A 161 7.53 3.63 0.80
N ARG A 162 7.11 3.43 -0.47
CA ARG A 162 7.87 2.65 -1.47
C ARG A 162 8.78 3.51 -2.32
N GLY A 163 8.55 4.81 -2.36
CA GLY A 163 9.45 5.79 -2.97
C GLY A 163 10.49 6.30 -1.98
N ALA A 164 10.13 7.31 -1.21
CA ALA A 164 11.05 8.07 -0.36
C ALA A 164 11.63 7.28 0.81
N LEU A 165 10.79 6.69 1.66
CA LEU A 165 11.22 5.96 2.85
C LEU A 165 12.03 4.72 2.47
N PHE A 166 11.56 3.95 1.48
CA PHE A 166 12.29 2.79 0.97
C PHE A 166 13.70 3.15 0.48
N ALA A 167 13.84 4.28 -0.22
CA ALA A 167 15.12 4.78 -0.69
C ALA A 167 16.01 5.28 0.47
N ALA A 168 15.42 5.86 1.53
CA ALA A 168 16.14 6.37 2.70
C ALA A 168 16.69 5.27 3.63
N VAL A 169 16.02 4.11 3.72
CA VAL A 169 16.47 2.99 4.57
C VAL A 169 17.74 2.33 4.02
N GLY A 170 17.81 2.16 2.69
CA GLY A 170 18.89 1.43 2.02
C GLY A 170 18.55 -0.03 1.69
N ARG A 171 19.37 -0.66 0.84
CA ARG A 171 18.99 -1.86 0.05
C ARG A 171 18.66 -3.11 0.87
N ARG A 172 19.35 -3.35 2.00
CA ARG A 172 19.31 -4.64 2.71
C ARG A 172 18.00 -4.86 3.48
N HIS A 173 17.52 -3.83 4.17
CA HIS A 173 16.38 -3.95 5.10
C HIS A 173 15.15 -3.14 4.69
N ALA A 174 15.18 -2.45 3.54
CA ALA A 174 14.08 -1.56 3.12
C ALA A 174 12.70 -2.24 3.18
N VAL A 175 12.54 -3.45 2.65
CA VAL A 175 11.25 -4.17 2.68
C VAL A 175 10.74 -4.34 4.11
N LEU A 176 11.59 -4.83 5.01
CA LEU A 176 11.21 -5.09 6.39
C LEU A 176 10.87 -3.78 7.13
N VAL A 177 11.77 -2.80 7.07
CA VAL A 177 11.62 -1.53 7.79
C VAL A 177 10.40 -0.77 7.30
N THR A 178 10.19 -0.61 5.99
CA THR A 178 9.02 0.13 5.49
C THR A 178 7.72 -0.59 5.81
N THR A 179 7.73 -1.93 5.86
CA THR A 179 6.53 -2.71 6.23
C THR A 179 6.21 -2.53 7.71
N ILE A 180 7.21 -2.60 8.59
CA ILE A 180 7.02 -2.38 10.03
C ILE A 180 6.53 -0.95 10.28
N VAL A 181 7.19 0.05 9.70
CA VAL A 181 6.77 1.46 9.86
C VAL A 181 5.33 1.64 9.38
N TYR A 182 4.98 1.09 8.22
CA TYR A 182 3.62 1.17 7.70
C TYR A 182 2.61 0.52 8.65
N ALA A 183 2.88 -0.70 9.12
CA ALA A 183 2.01 -1.40 10.07
C ALA A 183 1.86 -0.64 11.41
N VAL A 184 2.94 -0.04 11.93
CA VAL A 184 2.90 0.77 13.16
C VAL A 184 2.07 2.04 12.96
N VAL A 185 2.22 2.73 11.83
CA VAL A 185 1.40 3.92 11.52
C VAL A 185 -0.07 3.53 11.39
N SER A 186 -0.38 2.42 10.72
CA SER A 186 -1.75 1.89 10.61
C SER A 186 -2.34 1.45 11.95
N ALA A 187 -1.50 1.03 12.92
CA ALA A 187 -1.96 0.66 14.26
C ALA A 187 -2.60 1.81 15.03
N ALA A 188 -2.31 3.06 14.65
CA ALA A 188 -2.97 4.24 15.23
C ALA A 188 -4.49 4.22 15.04
N ALA A 189 -5.00 3.51 14.02
CA ALA A 189 -6.44 3.34 13.79
C ALA A 189 -7.13 2.45 14.84
N GLY A 190 -6.37 1.74 15.71
CA GLY A 190 -6.92 0.90 16.76
C GLY A 190 -7.60 -0.39 16.26
N VAL A 191 -7.49 -0.71 14.97
CA VAL A 191 -8.09 -1.90 14.36
C VAL A 191 -7.01 -2.95 14.08
N PRO A 192 -6.92 -4.06 14.83
CA PRO A 192 -5.90 -5.08 14.64
C PRO A 192 -5.85 -5.67 13.22
N LEU A 193 -7.03 -5.83 12.59
CA LEU A 193 -7.12 -6.31 11.21
C LEU A 193 -6.49 -5.34 10.20
N LEU A 194 -6.49 -4.03 10.46
CA LEU A 194 -5.79 -3.06 9.61
C LEU A 194 -4.27 -3.16 9.77
N VAL A 195 -3.77 -3.48 10.97
CA VAL A 195 -2.35 -3.72 11.18
C VAL A 195 -1.90 -4.96 10.41
N LEU A 196 -2.68 -6.05 10.48
CA LEU A 196 -2.45 -7.24 9.68
C LEU A 196 -2.51 -6.92 8.18
N ALA A 197 -3.51 -6.13 7.76
CA ALA A 197 -3.65 -5.69 6.38
C ALA A 197 -2.41 -4.94 5.88
N ALA A 198 -1.97 -3.95 6.66
CA ALA A 198 -0.80 -3.14 6.38
C ALA A 198 0.48 -3.98 6.33
N ALA A 199 0.62 -4.97 7.21
CA ALA A 199 1.77 -5.87 7.20
C ALA A 199 1.81 -6.73 5.93
N ILE A 200 0.70 -7.37 5.55
CA ILE A 200 0.64 -8.25 4.38
C ILE A 200 0.78 -7.45 3.08
N LEU A 201 -0.07 -6.44 2.87
CA LEU A 201 0.01 -5.55 1.71
C LEU A 201 1.41 -4.94 1.64
N GLY A 202 1.89 -4.44 2.78
CA GLY A 202 3.15 -3.72 2.86
C GLY A 202 4.36 -4.59 2.51
N ALA A 203 4.35 -5.86 2.92
CA ALA A 203 5.34 -6.84 2.52
C ALA A 203 5.27 -7.10 1.01
N VAL A 204 4.07 -7.37 0.45
CA VAL A 204 3.89 -7.65 -0.99
C VAL A 204 4.38 -6.48 -1.84
N VAL A 205 3.91 -5.27 -1.58
CA VAL A 205 4.30 -4.09 -2.37
C VAL A 205 5.75 -3.67 -2.10
N GLY A 206 6.30 -3.96 -0.92
CA GLY A 206 7.73 -3.80 -0.62
C GLY A 206 8.62 -4.76 -1.42
N LEU A 207 8.24 -6.04 -1.49
CA LEU A 207 8.92 -7.05 -2.30
C LEU A 207 8.85 -6.70 -3.79
N GLN A 208 7.68 -6.30 -4.27
CA GLN A 208 7.45 -5.84 -5.64
C GLN A 208 8.26 -4.58 -5.97
N ARG A 209 8.35 -3.61 -5.05
CA ARG A 209 9.23 -2.44 -5.19
C ARG A 209 10.70 -2.84 -5.30
N ARG A 210 11.16 -3.78 -4.45
CA ARG A 210 12.55 -4.26 -4.48
C ARG A 210 12.90 -4.84 -5.84
N VAL A 211 12.00 -5.67 -6.37
CA VAL A 211 12.17 -6.36 -7.65
C VAL A 211 12.11 -5.41 -8.83
N THR A 212 11.10 -4.54 -8.87
CA THR A 212 10.87 -3.66 -10.03
C THR A 212 11.71 -2.39 -10.03
N GLY A 213 12.24 -2.02 -8.86
CA GLY A 213 12.91 -0.75 -8.62
C GLY A 213 11.99 0.46 -8.59
N GLY A 214 10.69 0.29 -8.83
CA GLY A 214 9.79 1.41 -9.03
C GLY A 214 8.50 1.35 -8.23
N ILE A 215 7.82 2.49 -8.15
CA ILE A 215 6.56 2.64 -7.40
C ILE A 215 5.35 2.26 -8.24
N LEU A 216 5.47 2.18 -9.58
CA LEU A 216 4.31 1.95 -10.43
C LEU A 216 3.60 0.63 -10.11
N GLY A 217 4.37 -0.45 -9.99
CA GLY A 217 3.82 -1.75 -9.63
C GLY A 217 3.15 -1.75 -8.25
N PRO A 218 3.86 -1.35 -7.18
CA PRO A 218 3.30 -1.13 -5.85
C PRO A 218 2.00 -0.31 -5.84
N THR A 219 2.00 0.82 -6.56
CA THR A 219 0.84 1.71 -6.70
C THR A 219 -0.35 0.98 -7.31
N ILE A 220 -0.16 0.29 -8.44
CA ILE A 220 -1.24 -0.46 -9.09
C ILE A 220 -1.78 -1.55 -8.17
N THR A 221 -0.90 -2.32 -7.53
CA THR A 221 -1.30 -3.39 -6.59
C THR A 221 -2.07 -2.84 -5.40
N HIS A 222 -1.62 -1.72 -4.82
CA HIS A 222 -2.28 -1.05 -3.71
C HIS A 222 -3.65 -0.50 -4.14
N LEU A 223 -3.74 0.20 -5.28
CA LEU A 223 -5.00 0.76 -5.77
C LEU A 223 -6.05 -0.34 -6.07
N VAL A 224 -5.65 -1.43 -6.72
CA VAL A 224 -6.54 -2.57 -6.97
C VAL A 224 -7.05 -3.15 -5.66
N TRP A 225 -6.17 -3.35 -4.68
CA TRP A 225 -6.56 -3.88 -3.39
C TRP A 225 -7.47 -2.92 -2.62
N SER A 226 -7.07 -1.67 -2.43
CA SER A 226 -7.79 -0.69 -1.59
C SER A 226 -9.16 -0.32 -2.17
N LEU A 227 -9.25 -0.05 -3.48
CA LEU A 227 -10.53 0.19 -4.13
C LEU A 227 -11.39 -1.07 -4.16
N GLY A 228 -10.78 -2.23 -4.43
CA GLY A 228 -11.49 -3.51 -4.37
C GLY A 228 -12.10 -3.76 -2.99
N MET A 229 -11.34 -3.52 -1.91
CA MET A 229 -11.84 -3.62 -0.54
C MET A 229 -12.95 -2.61 -0.26
N LEU A 230 -12.80 -1.35 -0.69
CA LEU A 230 -13.84 -0.32 -0.54
C LEU A 230 -15.18 -0.76 -1.15
N PHE A 231 -15.17 -1.33 -2.37
CA PHE A 231 -16.39 -1.70 -3.07
C PHE A 231 -16.94 -3.08 -2.68
N LEU A 232 -16.08 -4.06 -2.42
CA LEU A 232 -16.48 -5.47 -2.26
C LEU A 232 -16.55 -5.93 -0.81
N LEU A 233 -15.75 -5.36 0.10
CA LEU A 233 -15.77 -5.78 1.51
C LEU A 233 -17.17 -5.65 2.14
N PRO A 234 -17.90 -4.53 1.99
CA PRO A 234 -19.23 -4.41 2.58
C PRO A 234 -20.21 -5.47 2.06
N GLN A 235 -20.11 -5.83 0.78
CA GLN A 235 -20.97 -6.82 0.13
C GLN A 235 -20.67 -8.23 0.64
N VAL A 236 -19.39 -8.57 0.78
CA VAL A 236 -18.96 -9.88 1.30
C VAL A 236 -19.36 -10.04 2.77
N LEU A 237 -19.18 -9.01 3.59
CA LEU A 237 -19.59 -9.05 4.99
C LEU A 237 -21.12 -9.21 5.13
N ALA A 238 -21.91 -8.50 4.32
CA ALA A 238 -23.37 -8.62 4.31
C ALA A 238 -23.86 -9.99 3.82
N ALA A 239 -23.19 -10.59 2.84
CA ALA A 239 -23.55 -11.91 2.33
C ALA A 239 -23.19 -13.05 3.31
N ALA A 240 -22.21 -12.84 4.18
CA ALA A 240 -21.74 -13.85 5.15
C ALA A 240 -22.52 -13.86 6.49
N GLY A 241 -23.49 -12.95 6.65
CA GLY A 241 -24.41 -12.84 7.80
C GLY A 241 -24.31 -11.48 8.49
#